data_AF-A0A0J1GL89-F1
#
_entry.id   AF-A0A0J1GL89-F1
#
_cell.length_a   1.000
_cell.length_b   1.000
_cell.length_c   1.000
_cell.angle_alpha   90.00
_cell.angle_beta   90.00
_cell.angle_gamma   90.00
#
_symmetry.space_group_name_H-M   'P 1'
#
loop_
_entity.id
_entity.type
_entity.pdbx_description
1 polymer ?
#
loop_
_entity_poly.entity_id
_entity_poly.type
_entity_poly.pdbx_seq_one_letter_code
_entity_poly.pdbx_strand_id
1 'polypeptide(L)'
;MLAVVLGGQSVFTAQAAQEDVPYCHRYADFNFPDYMAMWNYDDPALTATTFFAMLNMAASSMDKTFMSELLSQISRTYLMQGDMHNAQYYLEQAQMFLDHAEPRAEVYFQRETARWHATQGDHAQATEWMLKAWQLAKQEQYAQLMIETALDLGDGDITRLSDVEQQAWHLRAKQIAENTQDQRAQMWVMQHAARFH
;
A
#
# COMPACT_ATOMS: atom_id res chain seq x y z
N MET A 1 42.55 -27.10 42.13
CA MET A 1 41.37 -27.98 41.97
C MET A 1 40.13 -27.10 42.08
N LEU A 2 39.14 -27.37 41.23
CA LEU A 2 38.17 -26.42 40.66
C LEU A 2 37.35 -25.59 41.67
N ALA A 3 37.11 -24.33 41.28
CA ALA A 3 36.06 -23.46 41.79
C ALA A 3 34.70 -23.84 41.17
N VAL A 4 33.66 -23.96 41.99
CA VAL A 4 32.27 -24.13 41.57
C VAL A 4 31.58 -22.78 41.76
N VAL A 5 31.28 -22.11 40.64
CA VAL A 5 30.40 -20.93 40.60
C VAL A 5 29.02 -21.44 40.20
N LEU A 6 28.04 -21.31 41.11
CA LEU A 6 26.64 -21.64 40.88
C LEU A 6 25.97 -20.55 40.04
N GLY A 7 25.13 -21.00 39.12
CA GLY A 7 24.65 -20.24 37.98
C GLY A 7 23.70 -19.09 38.31
N GLY A 8 23.98 -17.95 37.70
CA GLY A 8 22.97 -16.94 37.38
C GLY A 8 22.67 -17.03 35.89
N GLN A 9 21.58 -17.69 35.51
CA GLN A 9 21.01 -17.50 34.18
C GLN A 9 20.07 -16.31 34.24
N SER A 10 20.59 -15.14 33.94
CA SER A 10 19.77 -14.00 33.53
C SER A 10 19.17 -14.36 32.16
N VAL A 11 17.89 -14.71 32.15
CA VAL A 11 17.11 -14.85 30.93
C VAL A 11 17.02 -13.45 30.32
N PHE A 12 17.88 -13.17 29.34
CA PHE A 12 17.70 -12.02 28.46
C PHE A 12 16.47 -12.31 27.60
N THR A 13 15.32 -11.79 28.03
CA THR A 13 14.21 -11.56 27.12
C THR A 13 14.68 -10.51 26.11
N ALA A 14 15.03 -10.96 24.91
CA ALA A 14 15.25 -10.07 23.78
C ALA A 14 13.90 -9.42 23.43
N GLN A 15 13.63 -8.29 24.07
CA GLN A 15 12.57 -7.39 23.65
C GLN A 15 13.02 -6.84 22.31
N ALA A 16 12.37 -7.28 21.23
CA ALA A 16 12.58 -6.72 19.91
C ALA A 16 12.32 -5.22 20.02
N ALA A 17 13.39 -4.44 19.99
CA ALA A 17 13.31 -2.99 19.87
C ALA A 17 12.70 -2.70 18.50
N GLN A 18 11.42 -2.42 18.54
CA GLN A 18 10.61 -1.97 17.43
C GLN A 18 10.82 -0.45 17.31
N GLU A 19 10.98 0.02 16.06
CA GLU A 19 11.02 1.41 15.60
C GLU A 19 12.39 2.13 15.57
N ASP A 20 12.78 2.53 14.33
CA ASP A 20 13.31 3.86 13.95
C ASP A 20 14.23 3.80 12.72
N VAL A 21 13.69 3.37 11.56
CA VAL A 21 14.30 3.74 10.27
C VAL A 21 13.19 4.17 9.31
N PRO A 22 13.07 5.47 8.97
CA PRO A 22 11.93 6.02 8.22
C PRO A 22 11.85 5.56 6.76
N TYR A 23 12.83 4.79 6.27
CA TYR A 23 12.92 4.32 4.89
C TYR A 23 12.85 2.80 4.75
N CYS A 24 12.64 2.08 5.86
CA CYS A 24 12.73 0.63 5.87
C CYS A 24 11.46 -0.01 6.44
N HIS A 25 10.75 -0.76 5.60
CA HIS A 25 9.73 -1.68 6.07
C HIS A 25 10.38 -2.97 6.57
N ARG A 26 9.99 -3.40 7.77
CA ARG A 26 10.33 -4.71 8.30
C ARG A 26 9.40 -5.75 7.66
N TYR A 27 9.90 -6.42 6.63
CA TYR A 27 9.28 -7.63 6.10
C TYR A 27 10.20 -8.81 6.52
N ALA A 28 9.70 -9.74 7.33
CA ALA A 28 10.43 -10.93 7.80
C ALA A 28 11.94 -10.71 8.15
N ASP A 29 12.25 -9.76 9.03
CA ASP A 29 13.60 -9.38 9.49
C ASP A 29 14.52 -8.63 8.49
N PHE A 30 14.00 -8.21 7.33
CA PHE A 30 14.72 -7.38 6.37
C PHE A 30 14.13 -5.96 6.29
N ASN A 31 15.03 -4.98 6.16
CA ASN A 31 14.70 -3.57 5.94
C ASN A 31 14.57 -3.32 4.43
N PHE A 32 13.35 -3.19 3.93
CA PHE A 32 13.09 -2.91 2.51
C PHE A 32 12.80 -1.44 2.27
N PRO A 33 13.34 -0.84 1.19
CA PRO A 33 12.94 0.50 0.79
C PRO A 33 11.42 0.64 0.71
N ASP A 34 10.85 1.76 1.16
CA ASP A 34 9.46 2.08 0.86
C ASP A 34 9.32 2.27 -0.66
N TYR A 35 8.96 1.19 -1.35
CA TYR A 35 8.84 1.18 -2.81
C TYR A 35 7.79 2.19 -3.27
N MET A 36 6.83 2.57 -2.42
CA MET A 36 5.86 3.61 -2.74
C MET A 36 6.53 4.98 -2.92
N ALA A 37 7.64 5.25 -2.24
CA ALA A 37 8.42 6.47 -2.42
C ALA A 37 9.21 6.51 -3.75
N MET A 38 9.27 5.39 -4.48
CA MET A 38 9.94 5.31 -5.79
C MET A 38 9.00 5.54 -6.98
N TRP A 39 7.72 5.85 -6.72
CA TRP A 39 6.79 6.23 -7.77
C TRP A 39 7.25 7.50 -8.48
N ASN A 40 7.37 7.40 -9.81
CA ASN A 40 7.43 8.54 -10.70
C ASN A 40 6.13 8.58 -11.52
N TYR A 41 5.19 9.43 -11.11
CA TYR A 41 3.90 9.57 -11.79
C TYR A 41 4.02 10.15 -13.21
N ASP A 42 5.09 10.90 -13.49
CA ASP A 42 5.37 11.45 -14.82
C ASP A 42 6.01 10.41 -15.76
N ASP A 43 6.60 9.34 -15.19
CA ASP A 43 7.19 8.23 -15.94
C ASP A 43 6.79 6.86 -15.34
N PRO A 44 5.57 6.39 -15.64
CA PRO A 44 5.10 5.09 -15.17
C PRO A 44 5.94 3.91 -15.70
N ALA A 45 6.60 4.05 -16.85
CA ALA A 45 7.46 3.00 -17.40
C ALA A 45 8.77 2.84 -16.60
N LEU A 46 9.37 3.96 -16.16
CA LEU A 46 10.49 3.94 -15.24
C LEU A 46 10.10 3.34 -13.89
N THR A 47 8.92 3.70 -13.38
CA THR A 47 8.38 3.12 -12.15
C THR A 47 8.21 1.60 -12.29
N ALA A 48 7.63 1.13 -13.39
CA ALA A 48 7.48 -0.30 -13.69
C ALA A 48 8.83 -1.01 -13.66
N THR A 49 9.83 -0.48 -14.38
CA THR A 49 11.19 -1.03 -14.42
C THR A 49 11.81 -1.15 -13.02
N THR A 50 11.61 -0.12 -12.20
CA THR A 50 12.09 -0.09 -10.81
C THR A 50 11.42 -1.19 -9.97
N PHE A 51 10.10 -1.35 -10.09
CA PHE A 51 9.34 -2.39 -9.38
C PHE A 51 9.67 -3.81 -9.88
N PHE A 52 9.88 -3.99 -11.18
CA PHE A 52 10.32 -5.27 -11.73
C PHE A 52 11.66 -5.73 -11.16
N ALA A 53 12.61 -4.80 -10.98
CA ALA A 53 13.89 -5.11 -10.36
C ALA A 53 13.75 -5.61 -8.90
N MET A 54 12.65 -5.26 -8.22
CA MET A 54 12.35 -5.70 -6.86
C MET A 54 11.66 -7.07 -6.78
N LEU A 55 11.13 -7.63 -7.89
CA LEU A 55 10.41 -8.91 -7.83
C LEU A 55 11.27 -10.07 -7.31
N ASN A 56 12.54 -10.13 -7.70
CA ASN A 56 13.47 -11.14 -7.18
C ASN A 56 13.67 -11.02 -5.66
N MET A 57 13.69 -9.78 -5.18
CA MET A 57 13.83 -9.47 -3.76
C MET A 57 12.55 -9.85 -3.00
N ALA A 58 11.37 -9.53 -3.53
CA ALA A 58 10.08 -9.96 -2.98
C ALA A 58 9.92 -11.49 -2.96
N ALA A 59 10.39 -12.18 -4.00
CA ALA A 59 10.36 -13.64 -4.05
C ALA A 59 11.29 -14.26 -2.98
N SER A 60 12.46 -13.65 -2.77
CA SER A 60 13.45 -14.12 -1.80
C SER A 60 13.05 -13.89 -0.34
N SER A 61 12.24 -12.86 -0.06
CA SER A 61 11.75 -12.59 1.30
C SER A 61 10.66 -13.56 1.74
N MET A 62 10.02 -14.27 0.80
CA MET A 62 8.82 -15.08 1.03
C MET A 62 7.66 -14.29 1.67
N ASP A 63 7.72 -12.96 1.61
CA ASP A 63 6.68 -12.10 2.16
C ASP A 63 5.58 -11.90 1.13
N LYS A 64 4.49 -12.64 1.34
CA LYS A 64 3.31 -12.59 0.47
C LYS A 64 2.66 -11.20 0.43
N THR A 65 2.71 -10.46 1.54
CA THR A 65 2.23 -9.08 1.60
C THR A 65 3.01 -8.23 0.61
N PHE A 66 4.34 -8.24 0.72
CA PHE A 66 5.19 -7.44 -0.14
C PHE A 66 5.00 -7.80 -1.62
N MET A 67 4.97 -9.11 -1.93
CA MET A 67 4.77 -9.58 -3.30
C MET A 67 3.43 -9.11 -3.88
N SER A 68 2.33 -9.27 -3.14
CA SER A 68 1.00 -8.88 -3.61
C SER A 68 0.87 -7.37 -3.79
N GLU A 69 1.40 -6.57 -2.86
CA GLU A 69 1.39 -5.11 -3.00
C GLU A 69 2.21 -4.65 -4.22
N LEU A 70 3.42 -5.20 -4.39
CA LEU A 70 4.31 -4.86 -5.49
C LEU A 70 3.68 -5.20 -6.85
N LEU A 71 3.08 -6.39 -6.98
CA LEU A 71 2.37 -6.81 -8.20
C LEU A 71 1.16 -5.91 -8.48
N SER A 72 0.42 -5.51 -7.45
CA SER A 72 -0.70 -4.55 -7.60
C SER A 72 -0.18 -3.21 -8.14
N GLN A 73 0.92 -2.68 -7.60
CA GLN A 73 1.48 -1.43 -8.10
C GLN A 73 2.11 -1.55 -9.50
N ILE A 74 2.68 -2.70 -9.87
CA ILE A 74 3.09 -2.97 -11.26
C ILE A 74 1.86 -2.92 -12.18
N SER A 75 0.74 -3.53 -11.80
CA SER A 75 -0.52 -3.43 -12.56
C SER A 75 -0.93 -1.97 -12.79
N ARG A 76 -0.84 -1.12 -11.76
CA ARG A 76 -1.11 0.33 -11.86
C ARG A 76 -0.25 1.01 -12.92
N THR A 77 1.04 0.70 -12.96
CA THR A 77 1.96 1.32 -13.95
C THR A 77 1.55 0.97 -15.38
N TYR A 78 1.05 -0.24 -15.63
CA TYR A 78 0.56 -0.64 -16.96
C TYR A 78 -0.78 0.00 -17.31
N LEU A 79 -1.70 0.14 -16.34
CA LEU A 79 -2.94 0.90 -16.55
C LEU A 79 -2.66 2.33 -17.00
N MET A 80 -1.71 3.02 -16.34
CA MET A 80 -1.31 4.39 -16.70
C MET A 80 -0.69 4.48 -18.11
N GLN A 81 -0.10 3.40 -18.61
CA GLN A 81 0.44 3.30 -19.96
C GLN A 81 -0.61 2.88 -21.01
N GLY A 82 -1.84 2.57 -20.58
CA GLY A 82 -2.91 2.05 -21.44
C GLY A 82 -2.76 0.56 -21.80
N ASP A 83 -1.83 -0.16 -21.18
CA ASP A 83 -1.61 -1.58 -21.41
C ASP A 83 -2.51 -2.42 -20.49
N MET A 84 -3.77 -2.56 -20.92
CA MET A 84 -4.79 -3.30 -20.18
C MET A 84 -4.46 -4.78 -19.99
N HIS A 85 -3.72 -5.38 -20.94
CA HIS A 85 -3.39 -6.80 -20.89
C HIS A 85 -2.40 -7.09 -19.78
N ASN A 86 -1.29 -6.35 -19.73
CA ASN A 86 -0.31 -6.50 -18.66
C ASN A 86 -0.87 -6.05 -17.32
N ALA A 87 -1.67 -4.98 -17.29
CA ALA A 87 -2.37 -4.57 -16.07
C ALA A 87 -3.19 -5.70 -15.47
N GLN A 88 -4.03 -6.37 -16.26
CA GLN A 88 -4.84 -7.48 -15.79
C GLN A 88 -3.95 -8.65 -15.34
N TYR A 89 -2.94 -9.02 -16.12
CA TYR A 89 -2.03 -10.10 -15.79
C TYR A 89 -1.41 -9.92 -14.39
N TYR A 90 -0.83 -8.75 -14.11
CA TYR A 90 -0.21 -8.49 -12.81
C TYR A 90 -1.20 -8.40 -11.66
N LEU A 91 -2.43 -7.97 -11.92
CA LEU A 91 -3.49 -7.95 -10.92
C LEU A 91 -3.93 -9.39 -10.54
N GLU A 92 -4.04 -10.28 -11.54
CA GLU A 92 -4.30 -11.72 -11.31
C GLU A 92 -3.15 -12.38 -10.54
N GLN A 93 -1.90 -12.02 -10.84
CA GLN A 93 -0.76 -12.50 -10.07
C GLN A 93 -0.82 -11.99 -8.62
N ALA A 94 -1.12 -10.71 -8.40
CA ALA A 94 -1.23 -10.12 -7.06
C ALA A 94 -2.26 -10.86 -6.19
N GLN A 95 -3.39 -11.26 -6.79
CA GLN A 95 -4.46 -12.01 -6.12
C GLN A 95 -3.98 -13.35 -5.56
N MET A 96 -3.08 -14.05 -6.26
CA MET A 96 -2.56 -15.36 -5.82
C MET A 96 -1.76 -15.28 -4.51
N PHE A 97 -1.26 -14.10 -4.16
CA PHE A 97 -0.46 -13.86 -2.95
C PHE A 97 -1.26 -13.26 -1.79
N LEU A 98 -2.58 -13.07 -1.91
CA LEU A 98 -3.39 -12.51 -0.82
C LEU A 98 -3.56 -13.47 0.35
N ASP A 99 -3.58 -14.79 0.09
CA ASP A 99 -3.75 -15.78 1.14
C ASP A 99 -2.56 -15.77 2.12
N HIS A 100 -2.86 -15.59 3.41
CA HIS A 100 -1.89 -15.39 4.49
C HIS A 100 -1.00 -14.14 4.38
N ALA A 101 -1.35 -13.16 3.54
CA ALA A 101 -0.76 -11.83 3.57
C ALA A 101 -1.41 -10.95 4.66
N GLU A 102 -0.74 -9.86 5.04
CA GLU A 102 -1.36 -8.81 5.84
C GLU A 102 -2.51 -8.14 5.06
N PRO A 103 -3.60 -7.72 5.72
CA PRO A 103 -4.76 -7.14 5.05
C PRO A 103 -4.48 -5.94 4.14
N ARG A 104 -3.40 -5.18 4.40
CA ARG A 104 -2.98 -4.06 3.53
C ARG A 104 -2.72 -4.48 2.07
N ALA A 105 -2.26 -5.72 1.84
CA ALA A 105 -2.08 -6.24 0.49
C ALA A 105 -3.41 -6.32 -0.26
N GLU A 106 -4.46 -6.76 0.42
CA GLU A 106 -5.81 -6.81 -0.14
C GLU A 106 -6.35 -5.40 -0.40
N VAL A 107 -6.07 -4.41 0.46
CA VAL A 107 -6.45 -3.02 0.20
C VAL A 107 -5.82 -2.51 -1.10
N TYR A 108 -4.52 -2.71 -1.32
CA TYR A 108 -3.86 -2.32 -2.57
C TYR A 108 -4.47 -3.05 -3.77
N PHE A 109 -4.64 -4.37 -3.69
CA PHE A 109 -5.29 -5.15 -4.74
C PHE A 109 -6.68 -4.60 -5.10
N GLN A 110 -7.51 -4.32 -4.10
CA GLN A 110 -8.87 -3.79 -4.30
C GLN A 110 -8.86 -2.39 -4.94
N ARG A 111 -7.93 -1.50 -4.55
CA ARG A 111 -7.77 -0.17 -5.17
C ARG A 111 -7.37 -0.25 -6.64
N GLU A 112 -6.42 -1.12 -6.97
CA GLU A 112 -5.97 -1.28 -8.36
C GLU A 112 -7.03 -2.00 -9.21
N THR A 113 -7.79 -2.92 -8.63
CA THR A 113 -8.99 -3.50 -9.25
C THR A 113 -10.03 -2.44 -9.57
N ALA A 114 -10.27 -1.49 -8.67
CA ALA A 114 -11.15 -0.35 -8.93
C ALA A 114 -10.67 0.50 -10.11
N ARG A 115 -9.37 0.82 -10.18
CA ARG A 115 -8.78 1.57 -11.31
C ARG A 115 -8.89 0.82 -12.63
N TRP A 116 -8.71 -0.50 -12.62
CA TRP A 116 -8.90 -1.33 -13.81
C TRP A 116 -10.33 -1.22 -14.34
N HIS A 117 -11.34 -1.37 -13.46
CA HIS A 117 -12.75 -1.21 -13.83
C HIS A 117 -13.07 0.21 -14.35
N ALA A 118 -12.56 1.25 -13.69
CA ALA A 118 -12.75 2.63 -14.14
C ALA A 118 -12.14 2.87 -15.53
N THR A 119 -10.97 2.30 -15.82
CA THR A 119 -10.31 2.41 -17.13
C THR A 119 -11.12 1.71 -18.23
N GLN A 120 -11.87 0.66 -17.88
CA GLN A 120 -12.83 0.00 -18.77
C GLN A 120 -14.18 0.75 -18.89
N GLY A 121 -14.36 1.87 -18.18
CA GLY A 121 -15.59 2.66 -18.15
C GLY A 121 -16.65 2.16 -17.16
N ASP A 122 -16.37 1.10 -16.38
CA ASP A 122 -17.27 0.55 -15.37
C ASP A 122 -17.04 1.21 -14.01
N HIS A 123 -17.46 2.47 -13.91
CA HIS A 123 -17.32 3.24 -12.68
C HIS A 123 -18.20 2.75 -11.53
N ALA A 124 -19.26 1.98 -11.83
CA ALA A 124 -20.09 1.37 -10.79
C ALA A 124 -19.28 0.31 -10.05
N GLN A 125 -18.68 -0.64 -10.77
CA GLN A 125 -17.78 -1.62 -10.17
C GLN A 125 -16.55 -0.97 -9.55
N ALA A 126 -15.97 0.05 -10.19
CA ALA A 126 -14.86 0.79 -9.62
C ALA A 126 -15.20 1.37 -8.24
N THR A 127 -16.40 1.95 -8.11
CA THR A 127 -16.90 2.50 -6.84
C THR A 127 -17.08 1.40 -5.79
N GLU A 128 -17.67 0.27 -6.15
CA GLU A 128 -17.83 -0.86 -5.23
C GLU A 128 -16.49 -1.38 -4.71
N TRP A 129 -15.50 -1.56 -5.60
CA TRP A 129 -14.16 -2.00 -5.22
C TRP A 129 -13.43 -0.99 -4.36
N MET A 130 -13.54 0.30 -4.67
CA MET A 130 -12.90 1.36 -3.88
C MET A 130 -13.51 1.46 -2.48
N LEU A 131 -14.83 1.26 -2.35
CA LEU A 131 -15.50 1.23 -1.04
C LEU A 131 -15.11 0.00 -0.22
N LYS A 132 -14.87 -1.17 -0.85
CA LYS A 132 -14.30 -2.34 -0.17
C LYS A 132 -12.90 -2.03 0.38
N ALA A 133 -12.04 -1.42 -0.45
CA ALA A 133 -10.69 -1.02 -0.04
C ALA A 133 -10.74 -0.07 1.16
N TRP A 134 -11.63 0.92 1.11
CA TRP A 134 -11.83 1.88 2.19
C TRP A 134 -12.25 1.18 3.49
N GLN A 135 -13.23 0.27 3.40
CA GLN A 135 -13.76 -0.41 4.57
C GLN A 135 -12.69 -1.27 5.25
N LEU A 136 -11.89 -1.99 4.47
CA LEU A 136 -10.80 -2.81 4.98
C LEU A 136 -9.67 -1.93 5.58
N ALA A 137 -9.23 -0.89 4.86
CA ALA A 137 -8.21 0.04 5.36
C ALA A 137 -8.62 0.70 6.68
N LYS A 138 -9.91 1.06 6.80
CA LYS A 138 -10.48 1.64 8.01
C LYS A 138 -10.55 0.62 9.16
N GLN A 139 -10.98 -0.60 8.88
CA GLN A 139 -11.08 -1.67 9.88
C GLN A 139 -9.71 -1.95 10.51
N GLU A 140 -8.67 -2.02 9.67
CA GLU A 140 -7.30 -2.33 10.07
C GLU A 140 -6.47 -1.09 10.46
N GLN A 141 -7.10 0.10 10.42
CA GLN A 141 -6.51 1.38 10.81
C GLN A 141 -5.25 1.79 10.03
N TYR A 142 -5.14 1.41 8.76
CA TYR A 142 -4.04 1.83 7.89
C TYR A 142 -4.23 3.29 7.42
N ALA A 143 -3.78 4.25 8.23
CA ALA A 143 -4.04 5.68 8.01
C ALA A 143 -3.68 6.17 6.61
N GLN A 144 -2.50 5.81 6.08
CA GLN A 144 -2.10 6.19 4.73
C GLN A 144 -3.09 5.65 3.67
N LEU A 145 -3.42 4.37 3.73
CA LEU A 145 -4.34 3.73 2.79
C LEU A 145 -5.76 4.30 2.90
N MET A 146 -6.20 4.65 4.12
CA MET A 146 -7.46 5.36 4.31
C MET A 146 -7.44 6.71 3.60
N ILE A 147 -6.40 7.52 3.79
CA ILE A 147 -6.24 8.83 3.12
C ILE A 147 -6.26 8.66 1.61
N GLU A 148 -5.40 7.78 1.08
CA GLU A 148 -5.28 7.53 -0.35
C GLU A 148 -6.60 7.08 -0.99
N THR A 149 -7.30 6.15 -0.35
CA THR A 149 -8.59 5.63 -0.84
C THR A 149 -9.68 6.68 -0.76
N ALA A 150 -9.70 7.50 0.29
CA ALA A 150 -10.64 8.61 0.40
C ALA A 150 -10.41 9.68 -0.66
N LEU A 151 -9.15 10.01 -0.99
CA LEU A 151 -8.84 10.90 -2.10
C LEU A 151 -9.30 10.30 -3.43
N ASP A 152 -9.02 9.02 -3.68
CA ASP A 152 -9.45 8.32 -4.89
C ASP A 152 -10.99 8.27 -5.06
N LEU A 153 -11.74 8.20 -3.95
CA LEU A 153 -13.20 8.34 -3.93
C LEU A 153 -13.67 9.78 -4.18
N GLY A 154 -12.88 10.77 -3.76
CA GLY A 154 -13.20 12.19 -3.86
C GLY A 154 -12.83 12.82 -5.21
N ASP A 155 -11.78 12.35 -5.88
CA ASP A 155 -11.24 12.98 -7.09
C ASP A 155 -12.15 12.79 -8.32
N GLY A 156 -13.08 11.82 -8.29
CA GLY A 156 -14.06 11.60 -9.36
C GLY A 156 -13.53 10.94 -10.64
N ASP A 157 -12.21 10.73 -10.74
CA ASP A 157 -11.60 10.06 -11.90
C ASP A 157 -11.94 8.56 -11.96
N ILE A 158 -12.05 7.92 -10.79
CA ILE A 158 -12.27 6.48 -10.66
C ILE A 158 -13.75 6.21 -10.41
N THR A 159 -14.36 6.97 -9.52
CA THR A 159 -15.75 6.80 -9.08
C THR A 159 -16.65 7.88 -9.67
N ARG A 160 -17.92 7.56 -9.88
CA ARG A 160 -18.93 8.54 -10.33
C ARG A 160 -19.90 8.89 -9.19
N LEU A 161 -19.32 9.36 -8.09
CA LEU A 161 -20.08 9.88 -6.95
C LEU A 161 -20.59 11.30 -7.26
N SER A 162 -21.63 11.75 -6.54
CA SER A 162 -22.08 13.15 -6.64
C SER A 162 -21.04 14.12 -6.08
N ASP A 163 -21.05 15.37 -6.52
CA ASP A 163 -20.12 16.41 -6.02
C ASP A 163 -20.14 16.53 -4.48
N VAL A 164 -21.31 16.36 -3.87
CA VAL A 164 -21.48 16.39 -2.41
C VAL A 164 -20.76 15.21 -1.75
N GLU A 165 -20.87 14.02 -2.32
CA GLU A 165 -20.18 12.84 -1.81
C GLU A 165 -18.68 12.92 -2.02
N GLN A 166 -18.23 13.41 -3.19
CA GLN A 166 -16.83 13.66 -3.50
C GLN A 166 -16.20 14.62 -2.47
N GLN A 167 -16.85 15.76 -2.24
CA GLN A 167 -16.42 16.74 -1.23
C GLN A 167 -16.36 16.15 0.18
N ALA A 168 -17.30 15.27 0.54
CA ALA A 168 -17.30 14.58 1.83
C ALA A 168 -16.12 13.60 1.97
N TRP A 169 -15.71 12.95 0.88
CA TRP A 169 -14.53 12.08 0.85
C TRP A 169 -13.22 12.86 0.96
N HIS A 170 -13.09 13.99 0.25
CA HIS A 170 -11.93 14.88 0.42
C HIS A 170 -11.81 15.42 1.84
N LEU A 171 -12.93 15.85 2.44
CA LEU A 171 -12.93 16.32 3.83
C LEU A 171 -12.51 15.20 4.79
N ARG A 172 -12.95 13.96 4.54
CA ARG A 172 -12.54 12.80 5.33
C ARG A 172 -11.05 12.51 5.20
N ALA A 173 -10.50 12.54 3.98
CA ALA A 173 -9.06 12.37 3.76
C ALA A 173 -8.25 13.43 4.53
N LYS A 174 -8.66 14.70 4.44
CA LYS A 174 -8.03 15.81 5.16
C LYS A 174 -8.07 15.64 6.68
N GLN A 175 -9.23 15.27 7.23
CA GLN A 175 -9.37 15.03 8.67
C GLN A 175 -8.45 13.91 9.17
N ILE A 176 -8.26 12.83 8.38
CA ILE A 176 -7.34 11.76 8.76
C ILE A 176 -5.90 12.23 8.68
N ALA A 177 -5.54 12.95 7.60
CA ALA A 177 -4.21 13.50 7.41
C ALA A 177 -3.80 14.47 8.53
N GLU A 178 -4.73 15.31 9.02
CA GLU A 178 -4.47 16.28 10.10
C GLU A 178 -4.34 15.65 11.49
N ASN A 179 -4.96 14.50 11.72
CA ASN A 179 -5.05 13.89 13.06
C ASN A 179 -4.18 12.63 13.23
N THR A 180 -3.64 12.08 12.13
CA THR A 180 -2.86 10.84 12.19
C THR A 180 -1.52 11.05 12.92
N GLN A 181 -1.16 10.09 13.77
CA GLN A 181 0.17 9.98 14.38
C GLN A 181 1.06 8.96 13.64
N ASP A 182 0.52 8.33 12.59
CA ASP A 182 1.27 7.41 11.74
C ASP A 182 2.29 8.20 10.92
N GLN A 183 3.58 7.99 11.21
CA GLN A 183 4.68 8.70 10.56
C GLN A 183 4.71 8.47 9.04
N ARG A 184 4.34 7.26 8.58
CA ARG A 184 4.30 6.93 7.16
C ARG A 184 3.22 7.72 6.45
N ALA A 185 2.03 7.78 7.03
CA ALA A 185 0.93 8.59 6.53
C ALA A 185 1.30 10.09 6.50
N GLN A 186 1.96 10.59 7.55
CA GLN A 186 2.44 11.98 7.58
C GLN A 186 3.45 12.26 6.46
N MET A 187 4.43 11.37 6.24
CA MET A 187 5.39 11.48 5.14
C MET A 187 4.70 11.45 3.77
N TRP A 188 3.78 10.52 3.58
CA TRP A 188 3.01 10.43 2.34
C TRP A 188 2.23 11.72 2.07
N VAL A 189 1.55 12.27 3.08
CA VAL A 189 0.81 13.55 2.97
C VAL A 189 1.74 14.70 2.59
N MET A 190 2.93 14.79 3.17
CA MET A 190 3.91 15.82 2.80
C MET A 190 4.34 15.70 1.33
N GLN A 191 4.56 14.48 0.83
CA GLN A 191 4.96 14.24 -0.55
C GLN A 191 3.82 14.49 -1.56
N HIS A 192 2.56 14.36 -1.12
CA HIS A 192 1.36 14.46 -1.96
C HIS A 192 0.46 15.63 -1.56
N ALA A 193 1.01 16.69 -0.97
CA ALA A 193 0.25 17.83 -0.44
C ALA A 193 -0.67 18.48 -1.49
N ALA A 194 -0.28 18.44 -2.77
CA ALA A 194 -1.07 18.94 -3.88
C ALA A 194 -2.46 18.28 -4.03
N ARG A 195 -2.65 17.05 -3.53
CA ARG A 195 -3.94 16.34 -3.58
C ARG A 195 -4.99 16.86 -2.59
N PHE A 196 -4.64 17.81 -1.73
CA PHE A 196 -5.52 18.37 -0.70
C PHE A 196 -5.97 19.82 -1.00
N HIS A 197 -5.66 20.34 -2.19
CA HIS A 197 -5.91 21.73 -2.60
C HIS A 197 -6.97 21.85 -3.68
#